data_AF-A0A484PQB1-F1
#
_entry.id   AF-A0A484PQB1-F1
#
_cell.length_a   1.000
_cell.length_b   1.000
_cell.length_c   1.000
_cell.angle_alpha   90.00
_cell.angle_beta   90.00
_cell.angle_gamma   90.00
#
_symmetry.space_group_name_H-M   'P 1'
#
loop_
_entity.id
_entity.type
_entity.pdbx_description
1 polymer ?
#
loop_
_entity_poly.entity_id
_entity_poly.type
_entity_poly.pdbx_seq_one_letter_code
_entity_poly.pdbx_strand_id
1 'polypeptide(L)'
;MNECGKKFGTYAAKAAEDDVCVTRYGKPSIWMISHAKHARSPNIEKLIPHDHPLYHLRERVDARIAEHEALLQLLLADSPRNPEPEPVVRALLIYTLFSIGPDRALHFEISYNMLYRWFVGFTLFDDIWPQDIMSEATRRLLAHRDVVTLLHELVALAKSVRSFGTDEYEFRINYALLDAWRLAASSQGELA
;
A
#
# COMPACT_ATOMS: atom_id res chain seq x y z
N MET A 1 -32.20 -2.25 32.62
CA MET A 1 -32.05 -2.67 31.20
C MET A 1 -32.11 -1.41 30.34
N ASN A 2 -30.97 -0.91 29.85
CA ASN A 2 -30.85 0.41 29.23
C ASN A 2 -31.71 0.53 27.95
N GLU A 3 -32.28 1.72 27.74
CA GLU A 3 -33.20 2.10 26.65
C GLU A 3 -32.68 1.74 25.23
N CYS A 4 -31.36 1.66 25.07
CA CYS A 4 -30.67 1.29 23.83
C CYS A 4 -31.03 -0.13 23.33
N GLY A 5 -31.20 -1.10 24.24
CA GLY A 5 -31.52 -2.48 23.86
C GLY A 5 -32.95 -2.67 23.33
N LYS A 6 -33.89 -1.82 23.76
CA LYS A 6 -35.31 -1.90 23.35
C LYS A 6 -35.56 -1.36 21.94
N LYS A 7 -34.69 -0.48 21.43
CA LYS A 7 -34.85 0.20 20.12
C LYS A 7 -33.99 -0.40 19.01
N PHE A 8 -33.09 -1.35 19.32
CA PHE A 8 -32.20 -1.96 18.33
C PHE A 8 -32.96 -2.60 17.16
N GLY A 9 -34.02 -3.37 17.43
CA GLY A 9 -34.83 -3.99 16.36
C GLY A 9 -35.47 -2.97 15.42
N THR A 10 -35.94 -1.84 15.96
CA THR A 10 -36.48 -0.73 15.16
C THR A 10 -35.40 -0.05 14.32
N TYR A 11 -34.22 0.18 14.88
CA TYR A 11 -33.10 0.74 14.12
C TYR A 11 -32.60 -0.22 13.04
N ALA A 12 -32.55 -1.52 13.31
CA ALA A 12 -32.16 -2.54 12.34
C ALA A 12 -33.15 -2.64 11.17
N ALA A 13 -34.46 -2.60 11.45
CA ALA A 13 -35.48 -2.59 10.41
C ALA A 13 -35.37 -1.34 9.51
N LYS A 14 -35.16 -0.16 10.10
CA LYS A 14 -34.92 1.08 9.35
C LYS A 14 -33.59 1.03 8.56
N ALA A 15 -32.54 0.47 9.16
CA ALA A 15 -31.22 0.32 8.54
C ALA A 15 -31.24 -0.58 7.31
N ALA A 16 -32.25 -1.45 7.16
CA ALA A 16 -32.43 -2.28 5.98
C ALA A 16 -32.80 -1.44 4.73
N GLU A 17 -33.51 -0.32 4.94
CA GLU A 17 -34.00 0.57 3.88
C GLU A 17 -33.07 1.78 3.70
N ASP A 18 -32.69 2.47 4.80
CA ASP A 18 -31.91 3.71 4.80
C ASP A 18 -30.80 3.71 5.85
N ASP A 19 -29.77 4.55 5.70
CA ASP A 19 -28.70 4.66 6.70
C ASP A 19 -29.23 5.29 7.99
N VAL A 20 -28.99 4.63 9.12
CA VAL A 20 -29.46 5.09 10.44
C VAL A 20 -28.28 5.53 11.30
N CYS A 21 -28.20 6.82 11.62
CA CYS A 21 -27.26 7.33 12.61
C CYS A 21 -27.81 7.15 14.03
N VAL A 22 -27.12 6.36 14.84
CA VAL A 22 -27.40 6.17 16.27
C VAL A 22 -26.56 7.17 17.06
N THR A 23 -27.25 8.05 17.79
CA THR A 23 -26.61 9.06 18.64
C THR A 23 -26.58 8.62 20.10
N ARG A 24 -25.49 8.92 20.82
CA ARG A 24 -25.38 8.78 22.27
C ARG A 24 -25.04 10.14 22.88
N TYR A 25 -25.80 10.56 23.88
CA TYR A 25 -25.66 11.89 24.51
C TYR A 25 -25.66 13.05 23.50
N GLY A 26 -26.53 12.97 22.48
CA GLY A 26 -26.63 13.99 21.43
C GLY A 26 -25.50 13.99 20.40
N LYS A 27 -24.54 13.05 20.49
CA LYS A 27 -23.43 12.93 19.54
C LYS A 27 -23.58 11.69 18.64
N PRO A 28 -23.37 11.80 17.32
CA PRO A 28 -23.34 10.63 16.44
C PRO A 28 -22.28 9.66 16.92
N SER A 29 -22.67 8.39 17.11
CA SER A 29 -21.79 7.37 17.68
C SER A 29 -21.60 6.18 16.75
N ILE A 30 -22.66 5.74 16.06
CA ILE A 30 -22.63 4.59 15.14
C ILE A 30 -23.54 4.88 13.95
N TRP A 31 -23.14 4.46 12.76
CA TRP A 31 -24.03 4.34 11.60
C TRP A 31 -24.41 2.87 11.40
N MET A 32 -25.71 2.59 11.29
CA MET A 32 -26.23 1.28 10.90
C MET A 32 -26.64 1.37 9.43
N ILE A 33 -26.12 0.45 8.62
CA ILE A 33 -26.40 0.36 7.20
C ILE A 33 -26.78 -1.07 6.86
N SER A 34 -27.54 -1.27 5.78
CA SER A 34 -27.92 -2.61 5.36
C SER A 34 -26.70 -3.42 4.93
N HIS A 35 -26.74 -4.72 5.16
CA HIS A 35 -25.70 -5.62 4.67
C HIS A 35 -25.52 -5.49 3.15
N ALA A 36 -26.60 -5.36 2.39
CA ALA A 36 -26.53 -5.19 0.94
C ALA A 36 -25.80 -3.90 0.54
N LYS A 37 -26.01 -2.80 1.27
CA LYS A 37 -25.32 -1.53 1.02
C LYS A 37 -23.85 -1.59 1.44
N HIS A 38 -23.55 -2.21 2.58
CA HIS A 38 -22.16 -2.45 3.01
C HIS A 38 -21.43 -3.40 2.05
N ALA A 39 -22.07 -4.46 1.56
CA ALA A 39 -21.50 -5.39 0.60
C ALA A 39 -21.28 -4.78 -0.80
N ARG A 40 -21.96 -3.65 -1.09
CA ARG A 40 -21.67 -2.81 -2.26
C ARG A 40 -20.48 -1.87 -2.06
N SER A 41 -19.89 -1.83 -0.85
CA SER A 41 -18.63 -1.12 -0.64
C SER A 41 -17.60 -1.65 -1.63
N PRO A 42 -17.03 -0.79 -2.48
CA PRO A 42 -16.21 -1.26 -3.58
C PRO A 42 -14.95 -1.94 -3.04
N ASN A 43 -14.71 -3.18 -3.47
CA ASN A 43 -13.38 -3.76 -3.36
C ASN A 43 -12.48 -3.00 -4.34
N ILE A 44 -11.40 -2.40 -3.85
CA ILE A 44 -10.47 -1.60 -4.64
C ILE A 44 -9.95 -2.37 -5.86
N GLU A 45 -9.75 -3.68 -5.73
CA GLU A 45 -9.29 -4.55 -6.82
C GLU A 45 -10.25 -4.56 -8.01
N LYS A 46 -11.57 -4.50 -7.77
CA LYS A 46 -12.59 -4.47 -8.85
C LYS A 46 -12.57 -3.18 -9.65
N LEU A 47 -11.84 -2.16 -9.17
CA LEU A 47 -11.71 -0.86 -9.81
C LEU A 47 -10.38 -0.73 -10.57
N ILE A 48 -9.53 -1.76 -10.53
CA ILE A 48 -8.23 -1.76 -11.20
C ILE A 48 -8.37 -2.38 -12.61
N PRO A 49 -7.86 -1.72 -13.67
CA PRO A 49 -7.82 -2.32 -14.99
C PRO A 49 -6.95 -3.58 -14.99
N HIS A 50 -7.53 -4.71 -15.42
CA HIS A 50 -6.84 -6.01 -15.43
C HIS A 50 -5.70 -6.10 -16.46
N ASP A 51 -5.73 -5.24 -17.47
CA ASP A 51 -4.69 -5.07 -18.49
C ASP A 51 -3.55 -4.14 -18.05
N HIS A 52 -3.65 -3.54 -16.85
CA HIS A 52 -2.60 -2.69 -16.32
C HIS A 52 -1.36 -3.54 -15.94
N PRO A 53 -0.13 -3.14 -16.29
CA PRO A 53 1.09 -3.92 -16.00
C PRO A 53 1.31 -4.24 -14.52
N LEU A 54 0.99 -3.30 -13.61
CA LEU A 54 1.04 -3.56 -12.16
C LEU A 54 0.09 -4.67 -11.70
N TYR A 55 -1.02 -4.90 -12.42
CA TYR A 55 -1.95 -5.97 -12.10
C TYR A 55 -1.28 -7.34 -12.22
N HIS A 56 -0.66 -7.59 -13.36
CA HIS A 56 0.09 -8.81 -13.65
C HIS A 56 1.40 -8.93 -12.86
N LEU A 57 1.93 -7.81 -12.38
CA LEU A 57 3.18 -7.77 -11.65
C LEU A 57 3.03 -8.23 -10.19
N ARG A 58 1.86 -7.98 -9.58
CA ARG A 58 1.65 -8.09 -8.14
C ARG A 58 2.03 -9.44 -7.56
N GLU A 59 1.47 -10.54 -8.05
CA GLU A 59 1.72 -11.87 -7.49
C GLU A 59 3.21 -12.26 -7.53
N ARG A 60 3.89 -11.88 -8.61
CA ARG A 60 5.32 -12.17 -8.80
C ARG A 60 6.20 -11.33 -7.86
N VAL A 61 5.80 -10.07 -7.63
CA VAL A 61 6.45 -9.21 -6.63
C VAL A 61 6.22 -9.76 -5.23
N ASP A 62 5.00 -10.18 -4.91
CA ASP A 62 4.64 -10.75 -3.61
C ASP A 62 5.46 -12.01 -3.30
N ALA A 63 5.57 -12.93 -4.27
CA ALA A 63 6.39 -14.13 -4.14
C ALA A 63 7.86 -13.78 -3.87
N ARG A 64 8.42 -12.80 -4.60
CA ARG A 64 9.82 -12.43 -4.41
C ARG A 64 10.05 -11.69 -3.09
N ILE A 65 9.12 -10.86 -2.63
CA ILE A 65 9.22 -10.22 -1.31
C ILE A 65 9.20 -11.28 -0.20
N ALA A 66 8.35 -12.30 -0.31
CA ALA A 66 8.26 -13.39 0.66
C ALA A 66 9.58 -14.16 0.83
N GLU A 67 10.38 -14.31 -0.24
CA GLU A 67 11.73 -14.91 -0.15
C GLU A 67 12.69 -14.11 0.76
N HIS A 68 12.42 -12.82 0.99
CA HIS A 68 13.23 -11.91 1.80
C HIS A 68 12.55 -11.48 3.12
N GLU A 69 11.40 -12.07 3.48
CA GLU A 69 10.56 -11.65 4.60
C GLU A 69 11.35 -11.52 5.91
N ALA A 70 12.14 -12.54 6.27
CA ALA A 70 12.92 -12.55 7.51
C ALA A 70 13.92 -11.39 7.62
N LEU A 71 14.61 -11.06 6.52
CA LEU A 71 15.52 -9.91 6.48
C LEU A 71 14.75 -8.60 6.62
N LEU A 72 13.66 -8.46 5.88
CA LEU A 72 12.88 -7.23 5.86
C LEU A 72 12.24 -6.92 7.22
N GLN A 73 11.70 -7.95 7.89
CA GLN A 73 11.19 -7.84 9.25
C GLN A 73 12.29 -7.44 10.23
N LEU A 74 13.48 -8.05 10.13
CA LEU A 74 14.62 -7.69 10.99
C LEU A 74 14.98 -6.20 10.85
N LEU A 75 15.01 -5.67 9.63
CA LEU A 75 15.38 -4.26 9.37
C LEU A 75 14.35 -3.25 9.90
N LEU A 76 13.10 -3.66 10.09
CA LEU A 76 12.02 -2.81 10.60
C LEU A 76 11.54 -3.18 12.02
N ALA A 77 12.21 -4.10 12.72
CA ALA A 77 11.77 -4.60 14.02
C ALA A 77 11.84 -3.58 15.18
N ASP A 78 12.64 -2.51 15.03
CA ASP A 78 12.99 -1.60 16.13
C ASP A 78 11.82 -0.83 16.77
N SER A 79 10.67 -0.75 16.11
CA SER A 79 9.55 0.04 16.61
C SER A 79 8.21 -0.56 16.19
N PRO A 80 7.23 -0.67 17.11
CA PRO A 80 5.88 -1.10 16.77
C PRO A 80 5.12 -0.05 15.92
N ARG A 81 5.70 1.13 15.72
CA ARG A 81 5.17 2.14 14.79
C ARG A 81 5.66 1.93 13.36
N ASN A 82 6.65 1.08 13.14
CA ASN A 82 7.12 0.80 11.80
C ASN A 82 6.03 0.07 11.02
N PRO A 83 5.90 0.40 9.72
CA PRO A 83 4.99 -0.31 8.85
C PRO A 83 5.47 -1.75 8.65
N GLU A 84 4.56 -2.61 8.21
CA GLU A 84 4.94 -3.89 7.60
C GLU A 84 5.89 -3.63 6.41
N PRO A 85 6.90 -4.48 6.20
CA PRO A 85 7.93 -4.24 5.19
C PRO A 85 7.41 -4.35 3.75
N GLU A 86 6.53 -5.30 3.45
CA GLU A 86 6.12 -5.61 2.08
C GLU A 86 5.46 -4.41 1.41
N PRO A 87 4.51 -3.70 2.07
CA PRO A 87 3.95 -2.48 1.51
C PRO A 87 4.99 -1.37 1.26
N VAL A 88 6.03 -1.22 2.09
CA VAL A 88 7.11 -0.25 1.86
C VAL A 88 7.95 -0.63 0.64
N VAL A 89 8.28 -1.91 0.47
CA VAL A 89 9.01 -2.40 -0.72
C VAL A 89 8.19 -2.18 -1.99
N ARG A 90 6.87 -2.45 -1.95
CA ARG A 90 5.98 -2.16 -3.09
C ARG A 90 5.91 -0.66 -3.40
N ALA A 91 5.87 0.20 -2.38
CA ALA A 91 5.90 1.65 -2.57
C ALA A 91 7.21 2.11 -3.23
N LEU A 92 8.35 1.58 -2.79
CA LEU A 92 9.67 1.82 -3.42
C LEU A 92 9.73 1.35 -4.88
N LEU A 93 9.08 0.22 -5.17
CA LEU A 93 8.96 -0.27 -6.53
C LEU A 93 8.13 0.69 -7.41
N ILE A 94 6.96 1.16 -6.94
CA ILE A 94 6.16 2.17 -7.67
C ILE A 94 7.00 3.44 -7.91
N TYR A 95 7.68 3.94 -6.87
CA TYR A 95 8.55 5.11 -6.96
C TYR A 95 9.55 4.98 -8.12
N THR A 96 10.17 3.81 -8.22
CA THR A 96 11.16 3.51 -9.25
C THR A 96 10.52 3.33 -10.63
N LEU A 97 9.42 2.59 -10.74
CA LEU A 97 8.78 2.24 -12.03
C LEU A 97 8.11 3.43 -12.72
N PHE A 98 7.65 4.42 -11.97
CA PHE A 98 6.93 5.57 -12.51
C PHE A 98 7.69 6.89 -12.41
N SER A 99 8.95 6.86 -11.95
CA SER A 99 9.74 8.08 -11.70
C SER A 99 8.95 9.11 -10.90
N ILE A 100 8.23 8.65 -9.86
CA ILE A 100 7.52 9.56 -8.96
C ILE A 100 8.56 10.50 -8.35
N GLY A 101 8.17 11.72 -7.99
CA GLY A 101 9.07 12.67 -7.33
C GLY A 101 9.52 12.21 -5.94
N PRO A 102 10.05 13.10 -5.08
CA PRO A 102 10.56 12.74 -3.75
C PRO A 102 9.52 12.02 -2.88
N ASP A 103 9.91 11.38 -1.77
CA ASP A 103 9.02 10.61 -0.88
C ASP A 103 7.70 11.28 -0.53
N ARG A 104 7.70 12.62 -0.37
CA ARG A 104 6.48 13.39 -0.13
C ARG A 104 5.47 13.22 -1.27
N ALA A 105 5.94 13.24 -2.51
CA ALA A 105 5.11 12.95 -3.67
C ALA A 105 4.63 11.50 -3.65
N LEU A 106 5.48 10.53 -3.30
CA LEU A 106 5.06 9.12 -3.22
C LEU A 106 3.94 8.87 -2.20
N HIS A 107 4.05 9.44 -1.00
CA HIS A 107 3.00 9.35 0.03
C HIS A 107 1.66 9.86 -0.51
N PHE A 108 1.71 11.02 -1.15
CA PHE A 108 0.55 11.63 -1.78
C PHE A 108 0.01 10.76 -2.92
N GLU A 109 0.85 10.29 -3.84
CA GLU A 109 0.47 9.39 -4.93
C GLU A 109 -0.27 8.15 -4.42
N ILE A 110 0.23 7.49 -3.37
CA ILE A 110 -0.46 6.34 -2.76
C ILE A 110 -1.78 6.74 -2.09
N SER A 111 -1.87 7.96 -1.54
CA SER A 111 -3.07 8.44 -0.85
C SER A 111 -4.27 8.54 -1.79
N TYR A 112 -4.09 9.05 -3.01
CA TYR A 112 -5.18 9.34 -3.94
C TYR A 112 -5.24 8.43 -5.17
N ASN A 113 -4.14 7.81 -5.58
CA ASN A 113 -4.14 6.91 -6.72
C ASN A 113 -4.56 5.50 -6.30
N MET A 114 -5.77 5.11 -6.68
CA MET A 114 -6.37 3.82 -6.30
C MET A 114 -5.56 2.61 -6.77
N LEU A 115 -4.93 2.70 -7.94
CA LEU A 115 -4.07 1.63 -8.46
C LEU A 115 -2.82 1.46 -7.59
N TYR A 116 -2.15 2.56 -7.23
CA TYR A 116 -0.97 2.51 -6.37
C TYR A 116 -1.32 2.01 -4.98
N ARG A 117 -2.45 2.48 -4.46
CA ARG A 117 -3.00 2.07 -3.18
C ARG A 117 -3.27 0.57 -3.13
N TRP A 118 -3.97 0.05 -4.15
CA TRP A 118 -4.19 -1.39 -4.31
C TRP A 118 -2.86 -2.12 -4.38
N PHE A 119 -1.95 -1.71 -5.26
CA PHE A 119 -0.68 -2.41 -5.48
C PHE A 119 0.18 -2.46 -4.21
N VAL A 120 0.25 -1.38 -3.44
CA VAL A 120 0.99 -1.33 -2.17
C VAL A 120 0.38 -2.27 -1.12
N GLY A 121 -0.94 -2.47 -1.16
CA GLY A 121 -1.66 -3.37 -0.26
C GLY A 121 -2.72 -2.70 0.61
N PHE A 122 -3.07 -1.45 0.34
CA PHE A 122 -4.08 -0.71 1.07
C PHE A 122 -5.48 -0.88 0.46
N THR A 123 -6.50 -0.91 1.31
CA THR A 123 -7.90 -0.77 0.91
C THR A 123 -8.26 0.69 0.65
N LEU A 124 -9.45 0.95 0.11
CA LEU A 124 -9.95 2.31 -0.14
C LEU A 124 -10.06 3.18 1.11
N PHE A 125 -10.30 2.56 2.27
CA PHE A 125 -10.64 3.27 3.51
C PHE A 125 -9.53 3.24 4.55
N ASP A 126 -8.44 2.53 4.29
CA ASP A 126 -7.31 2.50 5.22
C ASP A 126 -6.69 3.90 5.33
N ASP A 127 -6.10 4.23 6.47
CA ASP A 127 -5.14 5.32 6.51
C ASP A 127 -3.78 4.79 6.04
N ILE A 128 -3.07 5.57 5.24
CA ILE A 128 -1.66 5.24 4.93
C ILE A 128 -0.75 5.72 6.06
N TRP A 129 0.48 5.23 6.11
CA TRP A 129 1.39 5.64 7.18
C TRP A 129 1.71 7.14 7.10
N PRO A 130 1.87 7.81 8.27
CA PRO A 130 2.39 9.16 8.32
C PRO A 130 3.69 9.31 7.52
N GLN A 131 3.87 10.47 6.87
CA GLN A 131 4.98 10.71 5.95
C GLN A 131 6.36 10.47 6.61
N ASP A 132 6.53 10.86 7.87
CA ASP A 132 7.76 10.67 8.64
C ASP A 132 8.08 9.20 8.88
N ILE A 133 7.05 8.39 9.20
CA ILE A 133 7.17 6.95 9.38
C ILE A 133 7.56 6.27 8.06
N MET A 134 6.93 6.68 6.95
CA MET A 134 7.24 6.12 5.63
C MET A 134 8.67 6.45 5.19
N SER A 135 9.11 7.70 5.36
CA SER A 135 10.47 8.13 5.02
C SER A 135 11.52 7.41 5.87
N GLU A 136 11.26 7.21 7.17
CA GLU A 136 12.18 6.49 8.06
C GLU A 136 12.29 5.00 7.68
N ALA A 137 11.16 4.32 7.45
CA ALA A 137 11.16 2.92 7.03
C ALA A 137 11.88 2.74 5.68
N THR A 138 11.61 3.61 4.72
CA THR A 138 12.26 3.63 3.41
C THR A 138 13.77 3.80 3.55
N ARG A 139 14.22 4.77 4.37
CA ARG A 139 15.64 5.03 4.63
C ARG A 139 16.35 3.82 5.22
N ARG A 140 15.72 3.11 6.17
CA ARG A 140 16.30 1.91 6.80
C ARG A 140 16.43 0.77 5.82
N LEU A 141 15.38 0.49 5.05
CA LEU A 141 15.39 -0.55 4.02
C LEU A 141 16.48 -0.28 2.97
N LEU A 142 16.55 0.95 2.45
CA LEU A 142 17.52 1.33 1.42
C LEU A 142 18.97 1.39 1.90
N ALA A 143 19.22 1.43 3.22
CA ALA A 143 20.57 1.34 3.76
C ALA A 143 21.18 -0.07 3.60
N HIS A 144 20.35 -1.10 3.39
CA HIS A 144 20.81 -2.48 3.29
C HIS A 144 20.97 -2.93 1.82
N ARG A 145 22.17 -3.41 1.47
CA ARG A 145 22.52 -3.81 0.10
C ARG A 145 21.58 -4.87 -0.50
N ASP A 146 21.20 -5.87 0.30
CA ASP A 146 20.33 -6.95 -0.19
C ASP A 146 18.93 -6.44 -0.53
N VAL A 147 18.43 -5.41 0.16
CA VAL A 147 17.14 -4.79 -0.17
C VAL A 147 17.24 -3.99 -1.47
N VAL A 148 18.34 -3.27 -1.68
CA VAL A 148 18.58 -2.59 -2.96
C VAL A 148 18.71 -3.60 -4.11
N THR A 149 19.34 -4.75 -3.86
CA THR A 149 19.45 -5.84 -4.83
C THR A 149 18.07 -6.43 -5.17
N LEU A 150 17.25 -6.70 -4.15
CA LEU A 150 15.85 -7.06 -4.32
C LEU A 150 15.10 -6.05 -5.20
N LEU A 151 15.23 -4.74 -4.96
CA LEU A 151 14.58 -3.73 -5.81
C LEU A 151 15.03 -3.79 -7.28
N HIS A 152 16.31 -4.06 -7.55
CA HIS A 152 16.77 -4.26 -8.93
C HIS A 152 16.13 -5.49 -9.57
N GLU A 153 16.01 -6.59 -8.83
CA GLU A 153 15.34 -7.80 -9.31
C GLU A 153 13.86 -7.54 -9.61
N LEU A 154 13.15 -6.83 -8.73
CA LEU A 154 11.75 -6.48 -8.93
C LEU A 154 11.57 -5.57 -10.16
N VAL A 155 12.49 -4.62 -10.40
CA VAL A 155 12.47 -3.80 -11.62
C VAL A 155 12.74 -4.65 -12.87
N ALA A 156 13.69 -5.59 -12.82
CA ALA A 156 13.94 -6.52 -13.93
C ALA A 156 12.70 -7.39 -14.20
N LEU A 157 12.01 -7.83 -13.13
CA LEU A 157 10.78 -8.57 -13.21
C LEU A 157 9.67 -7.73 -13.87
N ALA A 158 9.50 -6.47 -13.49
CA ALA A 158 8.56 -5.55 -14.11
C ALA A 158 8.80 -5.39 -15.62
N LYS A 159 10.06 -5.29 -16.06
CA LYS A 159 10.41 -5.24 -17.48
C LYS A 159 9.98 -6.50 -18.25
N SER A 160 10.04 -7.67 -17.61
CA SER A 160 9.60 -8.93 -18.23
C SER A 160 8.08 -9.00 -18.47
N VAL A 161 7.29 -8.21 -17.74
CA VAL A 161 5.81 -8.15 -17.86
C VAL A 161 5.37 -7.19 -18.98
N ARG A 162 6.28 -6.35 -19.52
CA ARG A 162 5.97 -5.38 -20.60
C ARG A 162 5.37 -6.02 -21.86
N SER A 163 5.52 -7.34 -22.03
CA SER A 163 4.87 -8.10 -23.11
C SER A 163 3.36 -8.26 -22.97
N PHE A 164 2.75 -7.88 -21.84
CA PHE A 164 1.33 -8.10 -21.53
C PHE A 164 0.46 -6.83 -21.50
N GLY A 165 1.02 -5.63 -21.68
CA GLY A 165 0.29 -4.36 -21.61
C GLY A 165 0.03 -3.70 -22.98
N THR A 166 -1.00 -2.85 -23.06
CA THR A 166 -1.19 -1.93 -24.19
C THR A 166 -0.10 -0.83 -24.17
N ASP A 167 0.22 -0.23 -25.32
CA ASP A 167 1.21 0.87 -25.44
C ASP A 167 0.90 2.10 -24.54
N GLU A 168 -0.30 2.14 -23.95
CA GLU A 168 -0.79 3.20 -23.08
C GLU A 168 -0.18 3.18 -21.66
N TYR A 169 0.27 2.01 -21.19
CA TYR A 169 0.79 1.84 -19.83
C TYR A 169 2.31 1.59 -19.81
N GLU A 170 3.09 2.63 -20.13
CA GLU A 170 4.54 2.53 -20.13
C GLU A 170 5.16 2.88 -18.77
N PHE A 171 5.99 1.96 -18.23
CA PHE A 171 6.84 2.26 -17.08
C PHE A 171 7.91 3.30 -17.44
N ARG A 172 8.01 4.34 -16.61
CA ARG A 172 9.05 5.38 -16.69
C ARG A 172 10.09 5.06 -15.61
N ILE A 173 10.93 4.07 -15.88
CA ILE A 173 11.84 3.52 -14.86
C ILE A 173 12.96 4.52 -14.55
N ASN A 174 13.09 4.93 -13.29
CA ASN A 174 14.17 5.79 -12.82
C ASN A 174 15.43 4.99 -12.47
N TYR A 175 16.23 4.66 -13.50
CA TYR A 175 17.49 3.93 -13.30
C TYR A 175 18.52 4.73 -12.49
N ALA A 176 18.54 6.06 -12.62
CA ALA A 176 19.47 6.90 -11.89
C ALA A 176 19.23 6.85 -10.37
N LEU A 177 17.97 6.85 -9.95
CA LEU A 177 17.58 6.68 -8.54
C LEU A 177 18.02 5.31 -8.01
N LEU A 178 17.76 4.26 -8.78
CA LEU A 178 18.10 2.89 -8.43
C LEU A 178 19.62 2.69 -8.29
N ASP A 179 20.41 3.26 -9.21
CA ASP A 179 21.87 3.28 -9.13
C ASP A 179 22.38 4.11 -7.94
N ALA A 180 21.75 5.24 -7.65
CA ALA A 180 22.11 6.06 -6.50
C ALA A 180 21.94 5.30 -5.18
N TRP A 181 20.85 4.54 -5.02
CA TRP A 181 20.66 3.67 -3.85
C TRP A 181 21.70 2.56 -3.76
N ARG A 182 22.10 1.98 -4.89
CA ARG A 182 23.16 0.95 -4.94
C ARG A 182 24.50 1.50 -4.48
N LEU A 183 24.87 2.69 -4.93
CA LEU A 183 26.09 3.38 -4.52
C LEU A 183 26.05 3.72 -3.02
N ALA A 184 24.93 4.27 -2.54
CA ALA A 184 24.76 4.63 -1.14
C ALA A 184 24.88 3.40 -0.21
N ALA A 185 24.19 2.30 -0.51
CA ALA A 185 24.26 1.07 0.28
C ALA A 185 25.66 0.43 0.28
N SER A 186 26.41 0.56 -0.83
CA SER A 186 27.78 0.05 -0.90
C SER A 186 28.75 0.83 0.00
N SER A 187 28.58 2.16 0.09
CA SER A 187 29.42 3.01 0.94
C SER A 187 29.23 2.79 2.45
N GLN A 188 28.08 2.26 2.88
CA GLN A 188 27.82 1.99 4.30
C GLN A 188 28.41 0.66 4.77
N GLY A 189 28.66 -0.28 3.86
CA GLY A 189 29.30 -1.57 4.16
C GLY A 189 30.82 -1.50 4.35
N GLU A 190 31.48 -0.40 3.96
CA GLU A 190 32.93 -0.21 4.15
C GLU A 190 33.28 0.40 5.53
N LEU A 191 32.29 0.80 6.32
CA LEU A 191 32.45 1.47 7.62
C LEU A 191 32.03 0.61 8.83
N ALA A 192 31.75 -0.68 8.62
CA ALA A 192 31.39 -1.66 9.65
C ALA A 192 32.43 -2.79 9.72
#